data_AF-A0AA38IUU1-F1
#
_entry.id   AF-A0AA38IUU1-F1
#
_cell.length_a   1.000
_cell.length_b   1.000
_cell.length_c   1.000
_cell.angle_alpha   90.00
_cell.angle_beta   90.00
_cell.angle_gamma   90.00
#
_symmetry.space_group_name_H-M   'P 1'
#
loop_
_entity.id
_entity.type
_entity.pdbx_description
1 polymer ?
#
loop_
_entity_poly.entity_id
_entity_poly.type
_entity_poly.pdbx_seq_one_letter_code
_entity_poly.pdbx_strand_id
1 'polypeptide(L)'
;MSSTRKCKSCGSSDIEVDPARGDAVCTNCGSVLEVNIIVAEVQFEEGAHGTSSAIGQFVSADSKGGATKFGASFHVGTGVESREMTMRKARNGITHLCNQLQLNQHCIDTACNFFKMALNRNLTKGRKNTHVHAACVYLTCRTEGTAHLLIDISDVLQICCYELGRTYLKLSQALSINIPAVGK
;
A
#
# COMPACT_ATOMS: atom_id res chain seq x y z
N MET A 1 7.94 19.70 3.74
CA MET A 1 8.99 20.74 3.86
C MET A 1 8.42 22.00 3.23
N SER A 2 7.86 22.90 4.03
CA SER A 2 7.27 24.14 3.51
C SER A 2 8.40 25.14 3.30
N SER A 3 8.81 25.32 2.04
CA SER A 3 9.71 26.41 1.67
C SER A 3 8.95 27.72 1.85
N THR A 4 9.37 28.55 2.81
CA THR A 4 8.76 29.86 3.07
C THR A 4 8.87 30.73 1.83
N ARG A 5 7.78 30.84 1.06
CA ARG A 5 7.73 31.68 -0.14
C ARG A 5 7.76 33.16 0.27
N LYS A 6 8.56 33.97 -0.43
CA LYS A 6 8.67 35.42 -0.23
C LYS A 6 8.26 36.14 -1.51
N CYS A 7 7.60 37.27 -1.37
CA CYS A 7 7.19 38.12 -2.48
C CYS A 7 8.42 38.70 -3.21
N LYS A 8 8.47 38.54 -4.54
CA LYS A 8 9.58 39.06 -5.37
C LYS A 8 9.58 40.58 -5.49
N SER A 9 8.43 41.21 -5.29
CA SER A 9 8.25 42.66 -5.46
C SER A 9 8.59 43.45 -4.21
N CYS A 10 8.21 42.97 -3.01
CA CYS A 10 8.38 43.71 -1.76
C CYS A 10 9.10 42.93 -0.65
N GLY A 11 9.44 41.66 -0.87
CA GLY A 11 10.13 40.82 0.12
C GLY A 11 9.28 40.32 1.29
N SER A 12 8.00 40.71 1.39
CA SER A 12 7.07 40.21 2.42
C SER A 12 6.85 38.71 2.31
N SER A 13 6.66 38.06 3.45
CA SER A 13 6.25 36.65 3.58
C SER A 13 4.73 36.48 3.71
N ASP A 14 3.98 37.58 3.76
CA ASP A 14 2.53 37.58 3.91
C ASP A 14 1.91 37.36 2.53
N ILE A 15 1.69 36.08 2.23
CA ILE A 15 1.13 35.59 0.98
C ILE A 15 -0.14 34.84 1.32
N GLU A 16 -1.26 35.33 0.79
CA GLU A 16 -2.54 34.64 0.84
C GLU A 16 -2.68 33.78 -0.42
N VAL A 17 -3.18 32.56 -0.25
CA VAL A 17 -3.41 31.63 -1.35
C VAL A 17 -4.91 31.36 -1.39
N ASP A 18 -5.56 31.68 -2.50
CA ASP A 18 -6.97 31.36 -2.74
C ASP A 18 -7.04 30.14 -3.67
N PRO A 19 -7.38 28.95 -3.15
CA PRO A 19 -7.50 27.75 -3.97
C PRO A 19 -8.66 27.81 -4.97
N ALA A 20 -9.73 28.54 -4.66
CA ALA A 20 -10.93 28.63 -5.50
C ALA A 20 -10.69 29.50 -6.73
N ARG A 21 -9.86 30.55 -6.59
CA ARG A 21 -9.38 31.37 -7.71
C ARG A 21 -8.10 30.81 -8.34
N GLY A 22 -7.35 30.00 -7.61
CA GLY A 22 -6.12 29.38 -8.06
C GLY A 22 -4.94 30.36 -8.11
N ASP A 23 -4.96 31.43 -7.32
CA ASP A 23 -3.90 32.45 -7.28
C ASP A 23 -3.30 32.61 -5.88
N ALA A 24 -2.04 33.05 -5.87
CA ALA A 24 -1.33 33.43 -4.64
C ALA A 24 -0.99 34.91 -4.71
N VAL A 25 -1.47 35.69 -3.75
CA VAL A 25 -1.36 37.15 -3.74
C VAL A 25 -0.63 37.60 -2.48
N CYS A 26 0.34 38.51 -2.64
CA CYS A 26 0.98 39.15 -1.51
C CYS A 26 0.05 40.22 -0.91
N THR A 27 -0.30 40.08 0.35
CA THR A 27 -1.23 41.01 1.04
C THR A 27 -0.59 42.36 1.36
N ASN A 28 0.74 42.43 1.38
CA ASN A 28 1.47 43.68 1.65
C ASN A 28 1.60 44.61 0.43
N CYS A 29 1.75 44.07 -0.79
CA CYS A 29 1.96 44.87 -2.00
C CYS A 29 1.01 44.57 -3.16
N GLY A 30 0.06 43.64 -2.98
CA GLY A 30 -0.93 43.27 -4.00
C GLY A 30 -0.38 42.53 -5.21
N SER A 31 0.90 42.12 -5.20
CA SER A 31 1.49 41.40 -6.32
C SER A 31 1.00 39.95 -6.36
N VAL A 32 0.53 39.51 -7.53
CA VAL A 32 0.18 38.12 -7.81
C VAL A 32 1.46 37.34 -8.09
N LEU A 33 1.74 36.31 -7.27
CA LEU A 33 2.97 35.54 -7.29
C LEU A 33 2.86 34.28 -8.16
N GLU A 34 1.69 33.64 -8.15
CA GLU A 34 1.35 32.48 -8.97
C GLU A 34 -0.10 32.60 -9.44
N VAL A 35 -0.36 32.12 -10.65
CA VAL A 35 -1.68 32.02 -11.29
C VAL A 35 -1.83 30.56 -11.73
N ASN A 36 -3.02 29.98 -11.53
CA ASN A 36 -3.34 28.57 -11.78
C ASN A 36 -2.52 27.59 -10.92
N ILE A 37 -2.63 27.73 -9.60
CA ILE A 37 -2.03 26.78 -8.65
C ILE A 37 -2.63 25.40 -8.86
N ILE A 38 -1.79 24.43 -9.24
CA ILE A 38 -2.20 23.03 -9.37
C ILE A 38 -2.42 22.46 -7.97
N VAL A 39 -3.68 22.24 -7.63
CA VAL A 39 -4.09 21.61 -6.37
C VAL A 39 -4.30 20.11 -6.59
N ALA A 40 -3.78 19.29 -5.67
CA ALA A 40 -3.98 17.85 -5.67
C ALA A 40 -5.31 17.47 -4.99
N GLU A 41 -6.37 18.23 -5.23
CA GLU A 41 -7.69 17.95 -4.68
C GLU A 41 -8.53 17.12 -5.65
N VAL A 42 -9.41 16.29 -5.09
CA VAL A 42 -10.29 15.42 -5.88
C VAL A 42 -11.52 16.23 -6.27
N GLN A 43 -11.63 16.56 -7.56
CA GLN A 43 -12.82 17.20 -8.11
C GLN A 43 -13.85 16.14 -8.51
N PHE A 44 -15.15 16.39 -8.32
CA PHE A 44 -16.22 15.49 -8.73
C PHE A 44 -17.09 16.15 -9.80
N GLU A 45 -17.37 15.42 -10.88
CA GLU A 45 -18.33 15.79 -11.91
C GLU A 45 -19.63 15.01 -11.68
N GLU A 46 -20.76 15.72 -11.72
CA GLU A 46 -22.08 15.11 -11.63
C GLU A 46 -22.57 14.78 -13.05
N GLY A 47 -22.57 13.49 -13.38
CA GLY A 47 -23.13 12.97 -14.61
C GLY A 47 -24.65 13.05 -14.63
N ALA A 48 -25.24 12.95 -15.83
CA ALA A 48 -26.69 12.87 -15.98
C ALA A 48 -27.26 11.74 -15.09
N HIS A 49 -28.42 11.99 -14.46
CA HIS A 49 -29.06 11.13 -13.45
C HIS A 49 -28.39 11.07 -12.06
N GLY A 50 -27.63 12.10 -11.66
CA GLY A 50 -27.12 12.22 -10.29
C GLY A 50 -25.97 11.26 -9.96
N THR A 51 -25.23 10.83 -10.99
CA THR A 51 -24.06 9.97 -10.82
C THR A 51 -22.83 10.86 -10.62
N SER A 52 -22.34 11.00 -9.39
CA SER A 52 -21.08 11.74 -9.15
C SER A 52 -19.88 10.84 -9.48
N SER A 53 -19.01 11.29 -10.38
CA SER A 53 -17.72 10.64 -10.69
C SER A 53 -16.58 11.58 -10.38
N ALA A 54 -15.50 11.09 -9.76
CA ALA A 54 -14.30 11.89 -9.60
C ALA A 54 -13.65 12.18 -10.96
N ILE A 55 -13.21 13.42 -11.16
CA ILE A 55 -12.46 13.86 -12.34
C ILE A 55 -11.00 13.41 -12.15
N GLY A 56 -10.55 12.52 -13.04
CA GLY A 56 -9.20 11.94 -13.02
C GLY A 56 -9.18 10.46 -12.65
N GLN A 57 -8.05 9.81 -12.89
CA GLN A 57 -7.85 8.39 -12.58
C GLN A 57 -7.00 8.25 -11.32
N PHE A 58 -7.48 7.48 -10.33
CA PHE A 58 -6.66 7.14 -9.17
C PHE A 58 -5.47 6.27 -9.60
N VAL A 59 -4.26 6.77 -9.34
CA VAL A 59 -3.01 6.04 -9.57
C VAL A 59 -2.43 5.71 -8.21
N SER A 60 -2.32 4.42 -7.87
CA SER A 60 -1.67 4.02 -6.62
C SER A 60 -0.19 4.38 -6.65
N ALA A 61 0.41 4.72 -5.50
CA ALA A 61 1.85 4.97 -5.40
C ALA A 61 2.71 3.75 -5.79
N ASP A 62 2.13 2.54 -5.69
CA ASP A 62 2.76 1.29 -6.15
C ASP A 62 2.51 1.00 -7.64
N SER A 63 1.65 1.76 -8.32
CA SER A 63 1.35 1.57 -9.73
C SER A 63 2.48 2.11 -10.59
N LYS A 64 3.04 1.24 -11.44
CA LYS A 64 4.19 1.59 -12.28
C LYS A 64 3.79 2.24 -13.61
N GLY A 65 2.56 2.72 -13.73
CA GLY A 65 2.02 3.32 -14.95
C GLY A 65 1.95 2.31 -16.09
N GLY A 66 1.06 1.33 -15.98
CA GLY A 66 0.85 0.31 -17.01
C GLY A 66 -0.32 0.61 -17.94
N ALA A 67 -0.14 1.51 -18.92
CA ALA A 67 -1.04 1.62 -20.06
C ALA A 67 -0.79 0.43 -21.02
N THR A 68 -1.34 -0.74 -20.72
CA THR A 68 -1.25 -1.89 -21.63
C THR A 68 -2.29 -1.76 -22.74
N LYS A 69 -2.05 -0.86 -23.70
CA LYS A 69 -2.35 -0.97 -25.14
C LYS A 69 -2.52 0.41 -25.78
N PHE A 70 -1.73 0.66 -26.81
CA PHE A 70 -1.85 1.79 -27.71
C PHE A 70 -3.07 1.59 -28.62
N GLY A 71 -4.01 2.55 -28.64
CA GLY A 71 -5.02 2.67 -29.70
C GLY A 71 -6.41 2.08 -29.47
N ALA A 72 -6.87 1.84 -28.23
CA ALA A 72 -8.27 1.46 -27.98
C ALA A 72 -9.03 2.58 -27.27
N SER A 73 -10.08 3.08 -27.91
CA SER A 73 -11.05 4.04 -27.37
C SER A 73 -11.49 3.71 -25.94
N PHE A 74 -11.13 4.61 -25.02
CA PHE A 74 -11.90 5.11 -23.87
C PHE A 74 -12.77 4.18 -23.01
N HIS A 75 -12.44 2.89 -22.93
CA HIS A 75 -12.68 2.11 -21.72
C HIS A 75 -11.36 1.44 -21.32
N VAL A 76 -10.51 2.19 -20.62
CA VAL A 76 -9.47 1.60 -19.77
C VAL A 76 -10.22 0.86 -18.67
N GLY A 77 -10.66 -0.35 -18.99
CA GLY A 77 -11.12 -1.29 -17.99
C GLY A 77 -9.96 -1.50 -17.06
N THR A 78 -10.09 -0.97 -15.84
CA THR A 78 -9.59 -1.43 -14.55
C THR A 78 -8.69 -2.66 -14.63
N GLY A 79 -7.57 -2.53 -15.33
CA GLY A 79 -6.61 -3.59 -15.54
C GLY A 79 -5.82 -3.67 -14.26
N VAL A 80 -6.39 -4.34 -13.25
CA VAL A 80 -5.75 -4.54 -11.96
C VAL A 80 -4.34 -5.06 -12.24
N GLU A 81 -3.33 -4.28 -11.90
CA GLU A 81 -1.95 -4.63 -12.23
C GLU A 81 -1.67 -6.03 -11.68
N SER A 82 -0.93 -6.89 -12.39
CA SER A 82 -0.69 -8.28 -11.97
C SER A 82 -0.15 -8.39 -10.54
N ARG A 83 0.56 -7.36 -10.07
CA ARG A 83 1.05 -7.22 -8.69
C ARG A 83 -0.09 -6.95 -7.70
N GLU A 84 -1.00 -6.04 -8.02
CA GLU A 84 -2.18 -5.74 -7.20
C GLU A 84 -3.11 -6.95 -7.11
N MET A 85 -3.33 -7.67 -8.21
CA MET A 85 -4.07 -8.95 -8.19
C MET A 85 -3.42 -9.97 -7.27
N THR A 86 -2.08 -10.06 -7.28
CA THR A 86 -1.34 -10.96 -6.39
C THR A 86 -1.49 -10.54 -4.93
N MET A 87 -1.39 -9.25 -4.63
CA MET A 87 -1.62 -8.70 -3.29
C MET A 87 -3.04 -8.97 -2.79
N ARG A 88 -4.06 -8.79 -3.64
CA ARG A 88 -5.46 -9.04 -3.29
C ARG A 88 -5.70 -10.52 -2.98
N LYS A 89 -5.17 -11.42 -3.81
CA LYS A 89 -5.22 -12.87 -3.56
C LYS A 89 -4.51 -13.25 -2.26
N ALA A 90 -3.37 -12.64 -1.99
CA ALA A 90 -2.62 -12.89 -0.77
C ALA A 90 -3.34 -12.40 0.48
N ARG A 91 -3.92 -11.19 0.45
CA ARG A 91 -4.74 -10.66 1.55
C ARG A 91 -5.89 -11.63 1.88
N ASN A 92 -6.62 -12.10 0.87
CA ASN A 92 -7.69 -13.08 1.08
C ASN A 92 -7.17 -14.39 1.71
N GLY A 93 -6.03 -14.91 1.24
CA GLY A 93 -5.44 -16.13 1.80
C GLY A 93 -4.92 -15.97 3.22
N ILE A 94 -4.29 -14.83 3.53
CA ILE A 94 -3.81 -14.49 4.87
C ILE A 94 -4.99 -14.30 5.83
N THR A 95 -6.02 -13.54 5.42
CA THR A 95 -7.24 -13.35 6.22
C THR A 95 -7.92 -14.68 6.52
N HIS A 96 -8.03 -15.58 5.54
CA HIS A 96 -8.62 -16.90 5.78
C HIS A 96 -7.84 -17.71 6.82
N LEU A 97 -6.51 -17.74 6.71
CA LEU A 97 -5.63 -18.45 7.65
C LEU A 97 -5.68 -17.83 9.05
N CYS A 98 -5.63 -16.51 9.15
CA CYS A 98 -5.71 -15.80 10.43
C CYS A 98 -7.06 -16.01 11.11
N ASN A 99 -8.16 -16.06 10.36
CA ASN A 99 -9.48 -16.34 10.90
C ASN A 99 -9.57 -17.76 11.47
N GLN A 100 -8.95 -18.75 10.82
CA GLN A 100 -8.89 -20.13 11.32
C GLN A 100 -8.06 -20.24 12.61
N LEU A 101 -7.02 -19.42 12.75
CA LEU A 101 -6.17 -19.32 13.95
C LEU A 101 -6.71 -18.32 14.99
N GLN A 102 -7.90 -17.76 14.78
CA GLN A 102 -8.52 -16.77 15.68
C GLN A 102 -7.61 -15.56 16.01
N LEU A 103 -6.83 -15.11 15.03
CA LEU A 103 -5.95 -13.95 15.16
C LEU A 103 -6.71 -12.63 14.95
N ASN A 104 -6.27 -11.57 15.64
CA ASN A 104 -6.88 -10.25 15.53
C ASN A 104 -6.59 -9.57 14.18
N GLN A 105 -7.40 -8.57 13.81
CA GLN A 105 -7.25 -7.78 12.58
C GLN A 105 -5.86 -7.13 12.48
N HIS A 106 -5.28 -6.70 13.61
CA HIS A 106 -3.91 -6.18 13.67
C HIS A 106 -2.87 -7.18 13.09
N CYS A 107 -3.00 -8.46 13.44
CA CYS A 107 -2.11 -9.50 12.92
C CYS A 107 -2.29 -9.70 11.41
N ILE A 108 -3.52 -9.56 10.90
CA ILE A 108 -3.81 -9.69 9.46
C ILE A 108 -3.10 -8.58 8.67
N ASP A 109 -3.20 -7.34 9.13
CA ASP A 109 -2.59 -6.20 8.44
C ASP A 109 -1.06 -6.25 8.52
N THR A 110 -0.49 -6.64 9.66
CA THR A 110 0.96 -6.85 9.82
C THR A 110 1.48 -7.99 8.92
N ALA A 111 0.77 -9.12 8.84
CA ALA A 111 1.11 -10.21 7.94
C ALA A 111 1.04 -9.79 6.46
N CYS A 112 0.04 -8.99 6.08
CA CYS A 112 -0.08 -8.42 4.74
C CYS A 112 1.10 -7.49 4.42
N ASN A 113 1.56 -6.69 5.39
CA ASN A 113 2.73 -5.83 5.22
C ASN A 113 4.03 -6.63 5.03
N PHE A 114 4.23 -7.71 5.80
CA PHE A 114 5.37 -8.62 5.57
C PHE A 114 5.32 -9.24 4.17
N PHE A 115 4.15 -9.65 3.70
CA PHE A 115 3.99 -10.18 2.35
C PHE A 115 4.27 -9.12 1.28
N LYS A 116 3.84 -7.87 1.49
CA LYS A 116 4.15 -6.74 0.59
C LYS A 116 5.65 -6.51 0.47
N MET A 117 6.37 -6.54 1.59
CA MET A 117 7.84 -6.42 1.59
C MET A 117 8.50 -7.60 0.87
N ALA A 118 8.02 -8.82 1.09
CA ALA A 118 8.51 -10.02 0.41
C ALA A 118 8.30 -9.95 -1.12
N LEU A 119 7.16 -9.42 -1.58
CA LEU A 119 6.87 -9.19 -2.99
C LEU A 119 7.77 -8.12 -3.61
N ASN A 120 8.04 -7.05 -2.88
CA ASN A 120 8.92 -5.97 -3.35
C ASN A 120 10.37 -6.48 -3.55
N ARG A 121 10.81 -7.42 -2.71
CA ARG A 121 12.12 -8.10 -2.83
C ARG A 121 12.10 -9.33 -3.74
N ASN A 122 11.01 -9.59 -4.47
CA ASN A 122 10.83 -10.76 -5.35
C ASN A 122 10.99 -12.13 -4.66
N LEU A 123 10.80 -12.22 -3.34
CA LEU A 123 10.97 -13.45 -2.55
C LEU A 123 9.85 -14.48 -2.75
N THR A 124 8.79 -14.10 -3.47
CA THR A 124 7.65 -14.96 -3.80
C THR A 124 7.85 -15.75 -5.09
N LYS A 125 8.84 -15.41 -5.93
CA LYS A 125 9.08 -16.09 -7.21
C LYS A 125 9.63 -17.50 -6.99
N GLY A 126 9.05 -18.48 -7.69
CA GLY A 126 9.48 -19.89 -7.62
C GLY A 126 9.03 -20.64 -6.37
N ARG A 127 8.15 -20.06 -5.54
CA ARG A 127 7.58 -20.68 -4.35
C ARG A 127 6.05 -20.68 -4.44
N LYS A 128 5.41 -21.68 -3.82
CA LYS A 128 3.95 -21.69 -3.70
C LYS A 128 3.50 -20.53 -2.81
N ASN A 129 2.58 -19.70 -3.30
CA ASN A 129 2.06 -18.55 -2.54
C ASN A 129 1.49 -18.96 -1.17
N THR A 130 0.87 -20.14 -1.07
CA THR A 130 0.35 -20.70 0.19
C THR A 130 1.44 -20.82 1.27
N HIS A 131 2.65 -21.24 0.90
CA HIS A 131 3.77 -21.38 1.83
C HIS A 131 4.28 -20.01 2.29
N VAL A 132 4.25 -19.02 1.38
CA VAL A 132 4.64 -17.65 1.71
C VAL A 132 3.61 -17.01 2.64
N HIS A 133 2.31 -17.18 2.38
CA HIS A 133 1.25 -16.69 3.27
C HIS A 133 1.43 -17.24 4.69
N ALA A 134 1.63 -18.55 4.81
CA ALA A 134 1.87 -19.24 6.08
C ALA A 134 3.11 -18.73 6.81
N ALA A 135 4.23 -18.56 6.10
CA ALA A 135 5.45 -18.01 6.67
C ALA A 135 5.28 -16.56 7.16
N CYS A 136 4.54 -15.73 6.44
CA CYS A 136 4.22 -14.35 6.85
C CYS A 136 3.32 -14.29 8.09
N VAL A 137 2.33 -15.18 8.18
CA VAL A 137 1.48 -15.30 9.38
C VAL A 137 2.30 -15.76 10.59
N TYR A 138 3.11 -16.81 10.44
CA TYR A 138 3.97 -17.29 11.52
C TYR A 138 4.95 -16.22 12.00
N LEU A 139 5.55 -15.47 11.08
CA LEU A 139 6.43 -14.34 11.40
C LEU A 139 5.71 -13.26 12.22
N THR A 140 4.45 -12.99 11.90
CA THR A 140 3.62 -12.04 12.66
C THR A 140 3.30 -12.57 14.04
N CYS A 141 2.87 -13.83 14.17
CA CYS A 141 2.63 -14.48 15.47
C CYS A 141 3.87 -14.42 16.37
N ARG A 142 5.05 -14.63 15.80
CA ARG A 142 6.34 -14.54 16.52
C ARG A 142 6.68 -13.11 16.94
N THR A 143 6.34 -12.11 16.14
CA THR A 143 6.61 -10.69 16.43
C THR A 143 5.67 -10.15 17.50
N GLU A 144 4.39 -10.51 17.43
CA GLU A 144 3.35 -10.12 18.39
C GLU A 144 3.40 -10.95 19.70
N GLY A 145 4.19 -12.02 19.74
CA GLY A 145 4.34 -12.88 20.92
C GLY A 145 3.12 -13.75 21.22
N THR A 146 2.35 -14.16 20.19
CA THR A 146 1.18 -15.03 20.39
C THR A 146 1.60 -16.49 20.60
N ALA A 147 0.76 -17.27 21.27
CA ALA A 147 1.03 -18.68 21.61
C ALA A 147 0.86 -19.68 20.43
N HIS A 148 0.96 -19.21 19.18
CA HIS A 148 0.80 -20.06 17.99
C HIS A 148 2.14 -20.61 17.53
N LEU A 149 2.22 -21.93 17.39
CA LEU A 149 3.39 -22.65 16.91
C LEU A 149 3.32 -22.88 15.40
N LEU A 150 4.46 -23.22 14.82
CA LEU A 150 4.57 -23.54 13.39
C LEU A 150 3.70 -24.75 13.01
N ILE A 151 3.50 -25.68 13.95
CA ILE A 151 2.68 -26.88 13.78
C ILE A 151 1.20 -26.55 13.62
N ASP A 152 0.68 -25.56 14.34
CA ASP A 152 -0.74 -25.17 14.26
C ASP A 152 -1.10 -24.69 12.86
N ILE A 153 -0.18 -23.93 12.25
CA ILE A 153 -0.32 -23.44 10.86
C ILE A 153 -0.17 -24.59 9.86
N SER A 154 0.72 -25.54 10.16
CA SER A 154 0.95 -26.75 9.37
C SER A 154 -0.33 -27.59 9.28
N ASP A 155 -1.02 -27.76 10.40
CA ASP A 155 -2.25 -28.54 10.51
C ASP A 155 -3.40 -27.86 9.77
N VAL A 156 -3.53 -26.54 9.85
CA VAL A 156 -4.59 -25.81 9.13
C VAL A 156 -4.39 -25.88 7.61
N LEU A 157 -3.15 -25.77 7.12
CA LEU A 157 -2.86 -25.77 5.69
C LEU A 157 -2.57 -27.15 5.10
N GLN A 158 -2.44 -28.19 5.94
CA GLN A 158 -2.06 -29.55 5.54
C GLN A 158 -0.75 -29.57 4.73
N ILE A 159 0.26 -28.82 5.20
CA ILE A 159 1.60 -28.73 4.61
C ILE A 159 2.61 -29.34 5.59
N CYS A 160 3.73 -29.88 5.09
CA CYS A 160 4.81 -30.38 5.94
C CYS A 160 5.51 -29.24 6.70
N CYS A 161 5.59 -29.37 8.04
CA CYS A 161 6.21 -28.38 8.92
C CYS A 161 7.68 -28.07 8.55
N TYR A 162 8.41 -29.07 8.04
CA TYR A 162 9.78 -28.92 7.57
C TYR A 162 9.91 -27.99 6.35
N GLU A 163 8.97 -28.06 5.40
CA GLU A 163 8.95 -27.19 4.22
C GLU A 163 8.57 -25.76 4.60
N LEU A 164 7.63 -25.63 5.54
CA LEU A 164 7.21 -24.34 6.10
C LEU A 164 8.37 -23.65 6.82
N GLY A 165 9.10 -24.40 7.66
CA GLY A 165 10.27 -23.91 8.39
C GLY A 165 11.39 -23.43 7.46
N ARG A 166 11.67 -24.17 6.38
CA ARG A 166 12.66 -23.74 5.36
C ARG A 166 12.25 -22.43 4.68
N THR A 167 10.97 -22.27 4.36
CA THR A 167 10.45 -21.05 3.72
C THR A 167 10.52 -19.87 4.69
N TYR A 168 10.13 -20.08 5.95
CA TYR A 168 10.21 -19.09 7.02
C TYR A 168 11.64 -18.62 7.29
N LEU A 169 12.61 -19.54 7.40
CA LEU A 169 14.01 -19.19 7.64
C LEU A 169 14.58 -18.32 6.51
N LYS A 170 14.30 -18.66 5.25
CA LYS A 170 14.73 -17.84 4.10
C LYS A 170 14.07 -16.47 4.10
N LEU A 171 12.78 -16.39 4.47
CA LEU A 171 12.01 -15.15 4.46
C LEU A 171 12.46 -14.21 5.59
N SER A 172 12.68 -14.75 6.79
CA SER A 172 13.20 -13.99 7.95
C SER A 172 14.61 -13.47 7.71
N GLN A 173 15.52 -14.30 7.18
CA GLN A 173 16.87 -13.87 6.80
C GLN A 173 16.86 -12.76 5.76
N ALA A 174 16.01 -12.89 4.73
CA ALA A 174 15.95 -11.90 3.66
C ALA A 174 15.24 -10.60 4.08
N LEU A 175 14.41 -10.63 5.12
CA LEU A 175 13.71 -9.45 5.64
C LEU A 175 14.49 -8.73 6.76
N SER A 176 15.53 -9.35 7.32
CA SER A 176 16.34 -8.83 8.44
C SER A 176 15.48 -8.38 9.64
N ILE A 177 14.42 -9.13 9.92
CA ILE A 177 13.50 -8.79 11.01
C ILE A 177 14.10 -9.31 12.32
N ASN A 178 14.15 -8.45 13.33
CA ASN A 178 14.54 -8.84 14.68
C ASN A 178 13.41 -9.68 15.29
N ILE A 179 13.57 -11.00 15.27
CA ILE A 179 12.57 -11.92 15.82
C ILE A 179 12.88 -12.08 17.31
N PRO A 180 11.96 -11.72 18.22
CA PRO A 180 12.18 -11.96 19.63
C PRO A 180 12.38 -13.46 19.89
N ALA A 181 13.46 -13.80 20.59
CA ALA A 181 13.76 -15.18 20.95
C ALA A 181 12.60 -15.77 21.76
N VAL A 182 12.24 -17.03 21.51
CA VAL A 182 11.27 -17.75 22.36
C VAL A 182 11.91 -17.87 23.75
N GLY A 183 11.44 -17.10 24.72
CA GLY A 183 11.79 -17.28 26.12
C GLY A 183 12.05 -15.98 26.90
N LYS A 184 11.01 -15.48 27.55
CA LYS A 184 10.98 -15.20 28.99
C LYS A 184 9.58 -15.44 29.52
#